data_AF-A0A0P7C9R3-F1
#
_entry.id   AF-A0A0P7C9R3-F1
#
_cell.length_a   1.000
_cell.length_b   1.000
_cell.length_c   1.000
_cell.angle_alpha   90.00
_cell.angle_beta   90.00
_cell.angle_gamma   90.00
#
_symmetry.space_group_name_H-M   'P 1'
#
loop_
_entity.id
_entity.type
_entity.pdbx_description
1 polymer ?
#
loop_
_entity_poly.entity_id
_entity_poly.type
_entity_poly.pdbx_seq_one_letter_code
_entity_poly.pdbx_strand_id
1 'polypeptide(L)'
;MRQLAGYTVADYLLHHTTSARHLERGPASLWTALRDHLTHPDDLEPVTTSALNRRIYTTAIPLLRRQADAGDGDAAGRLAGLLAEAGDRDELRSRADAGDRNAAARLAGLLAEAGDRDELRSRADAGDGYAAYRLAGLLAEVGERQAALDILRSRADAGDGFAARELAELLAQAGDRDELCARADAGDGFAARGLAELLAEAGERQAAIDILCAPANAGDWNAAYRLAGLLAEAGDRDELRARADAGDWNAASRLAGLLAEAGDRDELRSRADAGDWDAAARLAGLLAEAGDRDELCARADAGDWNAARELAELLAQAGDRDELCARADAGDRHATYRLAELLAEAGERQAAIDILRARADTGDRNAADRLAELLAQAGKRDELRARADAGDEYAADRLAELLAAAGDDRLRRFGFDAHGRIADAPTW
;
A
#
# COMPACT_ATOMS: atom_id res chain seq x y z
N MET A 1 -22.53 11.13 10.29
CA MET A 1 -23.51 10.87 11.38
C MET A 1 -24.86 10.51 10.76
N ARG A 2 -25.22 9.22 10.73
CA ARG A 2 -26.56 8.80 10.30
C ARG A 2 -27.53 8.87 11.50
N GLN A 3 -28.52 9.75 11.44
CA GLN A 3 -29.58 9.81 12.45
C GLN A 3 -30.72 8.85 12.08
N LEU A 4 -30.97 7.88 12.95
CA LEU A 4 -32.22 7.12 12.98
C LEU A 4 -33.08 7.68 14.12
N ALA A 5 -34.22 8.27 13.78
CA ALA A 5 -35.32 8.58 14.69
C ALA A 5 -34.94 9.27 16.03
N GLY A 6 -34.11 10.32 16.00
CA GLY A 6 -33.91 11.20 17.15
C GLY A 6 -33.01 10.65 18.28
N TYR A 7 -32.32 9.53 18.08
CA TYR A 7 -31.31 9.02 19.00
C TYR A 7 -29.93 9.01 18.33
N THR A 8 -28.93 9.63 18.98
CA THR A 8 -27.53 9.47 18.60
C THR A 8 -27.05 8.12 19.13
N VAL A 9 -27.03 7.12 18.27
CA VAL A 9 -26.42 5.82 18.60
C VAL A 9 -24.94 6.07 18.83
N ALA A 10 -24.41 5.72 20.01
CA ALA A 10 -22.98 5.76 20.26
C ALA A 10 -22.27 4.86 19.23
N ASP A 11 -21.22 5.34 18.57
CA ASP A 11 -20.52 4.63 17.47
C ASP A 11 -20.10 3.20 17.87
N TYR A 12 -19.84 2.98 19.16
CA TYR A 12 -19.57 1.69 19.76
C TYR A 12 -20.76 0.70 19.70
N LEU A 13 -21.99 1.15 19.98
CA LEU A 13 -23.20 0.31 19.86
C LEU A 13 -23.51 -0.01 18.40
N LEU A 14 -23.24 0.94 17.49
CA LEU A 14 -23.32 0.71 16.05
C LEU A 14 -22.30 -0.37 15.64
N HIS A 15 -21.05 -0.26 16.08
CA HIS A 15 -19.99 -1.22 15.80
C HIS A 15 -20.32 -2.64 16.32
N HIS A 16 -20.75 -2.74 17.58
CA HIS A 16 -21.02 -4.03 18.23
C HIS A 16 -22.28 -4.73 17.70
N THR A 17 -23.40 -4.00 17.54
CA THR A 17 -24.61 -4.58 16.91
C THR A 17 -24.36 -4.99 15.45
N THR A 18 -23.49 -4.27 14.74
CA THR A 18 -23.06 -4.64 13.39
C THR A 18 -22.29 -5.95 13.40
N SER A 19 -21.32 -6.13 14.31
CA SER A 19 -20.52 -7.36 14.43
C SER A 19 -21.34 -8.60 14.85
N ALA A 20 -22.23 -8.45 15.84
CA ALA A 20 -23.03 -9.56 16.36
C ALA A 20 -24.18 -10.00 15.43
N ARG A 21 -24.77 -9.08 14.65
CA ARG A 21 -25.87 -9.37 13.71
C ARG A 21 -25.43 -9.49 12.25
N HIS A 22 -24.13 -9.46 11.96
CA HIS A 22 -23.62 -9.38 10.58
C HIS A 22 -24.03 -10.56 9.67
N LEU A 23 -24.39 -11.71 10.26
CA LEU A 23 -24.85 -12.91 9.52
C LEU A 23 -26.32 -13.25 9.74
N GLU A 24 -27.02 -12.57 10.65
CA GLU A 24 -28.42 -12.85 10.93
C GLU A 24 -29.28 -12.39 9.74
N ARG A 25 -30.03 -13.31 9.13
CA ARG A 25 -30.88 -13.03 7.98
C ARG A 25 -32.20 -12.44 8.45
N GLY A 26 -32.38 -11.12 8.27
CA GLY A 26 -33.69 -10.48 8.43
C GLY A 26 -34.75 -11.05 7.48
N PRO A 27 -36.04 -10.74 7.70
CA PRO A 27 -37.15 -11.30 6.92
C PRO A 27 -37.04 -10.96 5.42
N ALA A 28 -37.45 -11.89 4.55
CA ALA A 28 -37.35 -11.73 3.09
C ALA A 28 -38.11 -10.49 2.55
N SER A 29 -39.19 -10.08 3.22
CA SER A 29 -39.94 -8.87 2.89
C SER A 29 -39.11 -7.59 3.06
N LEU A 30 -38.22 -7.54 4.06
CA LEU A 30 -37.31 -6.41 4.27
C LEU A 30 -36.34 -6.28 3.10
N TRP A 31 -35.67 -7.36 2.70
CA TRP A 31 -34.72 -7.37 1.60
C TRP A 31 -35.36 -7.09 0.24
N THR A 32 -36.61 -7.50 0.07
CA THR A 32 -37.43 -7.15 -1.11
C THR A 32 -37.73 -5.65 -1.13
N ALA A 33 -38.18 -5.08 -0.01
CA ALA A 33 -38.44 -3.65 0.09
C ALA A 33 -37.17 -2.80 -0.12
N LEU A 34 -36.03 -3.22 0.44
CA LEU A 34 -34.74 -2.56 0.23
C LEU A 34 -34.31 -2.61 -1.24
N ARG A 35 -34.46 -3.76 -1.92
CA ARG A 35 -34.18 -3.86 -3.36
C ARG A 35 -35.04 -2.89 -4.19
N ASP A 36 -36.34 -2.84 -3.88
CA ASP A 36 -37.31 -2.18 -4.74
C ASP A 36 -37.41 -0.66 -4.49
N HIS A 37 -37.12 -0.20 -3.27
CA HIS A 37 -37.34 1.19 -2.85
C HIS A 37 -36.08 1.95 -2.44
N LEU A 38 -34.92 1.32 -2.32
CA LEU A 38 -33.69 2.02 -1.97
C LEU A 38 -33.15 2.80 -3.17
N THR A 39 -33.12 4.14 -3.04
CA THR A 39 -32.69 5.06 -4.09
C THR A 39 -31.56 6.00 -3.66
N HIS A 40 -31.25 6.10 -2.36
CA HIS A 40 -30.24 7.03 -1.85
C HIS A 40 -28.82 6.44 -1.98
N PRO A 41 -27.86 7.12 -2.66
CA PRO A 41 -26.49 6.63 -2.88
C PRO A 41 -25.78 6.20 -1.59
N ASP A 42 -25.88 7.01 -0.54
CA ASP A 42 -25.22 6.71 0.72
C ASP A 42 -25.68 5.37 1.31
N ASP A 43 -26.97 5.03 1.20
CA ASP A 43 -27.55 3.82 1.80
C ASP A 43 -27.39 2.58 0.93
N LEU A 44 -27.05 2.76 -0.36
CA LEU A 44 -26.88 1.66 -1.32
C LEU A 44 -25.68 0.78 -0.96
N GLU A 45 -24.49 1.34 -0.75
CA GLU A 45 -23.28 0.55 -0.48
C GLU A 45 -23.41 -0.33 0.78
N PRO A 46 -23.86 0.20 1.92
CA PRO A 46 -23.93 -0.60 3.15
C PRO A 46 -24.98 -1.71 3.06
N VAL A 47 -26.11 -1.47 2.39
CA VAL A 47 -27.15 -2.49 2.18
C VAL A 47 -26.68 -3.55 1.18
N THR A 48 -26.00 -3.15 0.10
CA THR A 48 -25.40 -4.08 -0.87
C THR A 48 -24.35 -4.97 -0.20
N THR A 49 -23.41 -4.39 0.54
CA THR A 49 -22.37 -5.14 1.29
C THR A 49 -23.01 -6.08 2.32
N SER A 50 -24.04 -5.62 3.02
CA SER A 50 -24.82 -6.42 3.98
C SER A 50 -25.54 -7.61 3.32
N ALA A 51 -26.10 -7.43 2.11
CA ALA A 51 -26.72 -8.48 1.33
C ALA A 51 -25.70 -9.49 0.77
N LEU A 52 -24.54 -9.02 0.32
CA LEU A 52 -23.42 -9.86 -0.16
C LEU A 52 -22.88 -10.77 0.94
N ASN A 53 -22.59 -10.21 2.11
CA ASN A 53 -22.09 -10.96 3.27
C ASN A 53 -23.05 -12.09 3.70
N ARG A 54 -24.37 -11.87 3.48
CA ARG A 54 -25.42 -12.86 3.79
C ARG A 54 -25.79 -13.76 2.60
N ARG A 55 -25.15 -13.58 1.45
CA ARG A 55 -25.41 -14.30 0.18
C ARG A 55 -26.86 -14.17 -0.30
N ILE A 56 -27.45 -12.99 -0.12
CA ILE A 56 -28.81 -12.67 -0.60
C ILE A 56 -28.69 -12.05 -1.99
N TYR A 57 -28.29 -12.86 -2.96
CA TYR A 57 -27.97 -12.41 -4.32
C TYR A 57 -29.18 -11.82 -5.06
N THR A 58 -30.40 -12.25 -4.70
CA THR A 58 -31.65 -11.69 -5.22
C THR A 58 -31.87 -10.22 -4.89
N THR A 59 -31.21 -9.71 -3.85
CA THR A 59 -31.19 -8.29 -3.48
C THR A 59 -29.86 -7.64 -3.85
N ALA A 60 -28.73 -8.31 -3.61
CA ALA A 60 -27.40 -7.76 -3.88
C ALA A 60 -27.16 -7.45 -5.36
N ILE A 61 -27.50 -8.36 -6.28
CA ILE A 61 -27.21 -8.18 -7.71
C ILE A 61 -27.97 -6.97 -8.30
N PRO A 62 -29.29 -6.78 -8.08
CA PRO A 62 -29.98 -5.60 -8.57
C PRO A 62 -29.44 -4.28 -8.02
N LEU A 63 -28.99 -4.24 -6.76
CA LEU A 63 -28.39 -3.04 -6.17
C LEU A 63 -27.01 -2.78 -6.75
N LEU A 64 -26.17 -3.82 -6.90
CA LEU A 64 -24.88 -3.72 -7.58
C LEU A 64 -25.01 -3.22 -9.02
N ARG A 65 -26.02 -3.69 -9.78
CA ARG A 65 -26.33 -3.19 -11.12
C ARG A 65 -26.55 -1.68 -11.11
N ARG A 66 -27.44 -1.19 -10.24
CA ARG A 66 -27.71 0.26 -10.13
C ARG A 66 -26.46 1.06 -9.77
N GLN A 67 -25.64 0.56 -8.86
CA GLN A 67 -24.40 1.24 -8.45
C GLN A 67 -23.37 1.26 -9.61
N ALA A 68 -23.17 0.13 -10.27
CA ALA A 68 -22.28 0.02 -11.42
C ALA A 68 -22.75 0.92 -12.58
N ASP A 69 -24.05 0.97 -12.86
CA ASP A 69 -24.65 1.82 -13.90
C ASP A 69 -24.53 3.32 -13.54
N ALA A 70 -24.36 3.66 -12.25
CA ALA A 70 -24.05 4.99 -11.77
C ALA A 70 -22.54 5.33 -11.80
N GLY A 71 -21.68 4.40 -12.24
CA GLY A 71 -20.24 4.58 -12.37
C GLY A 71 -19.41 4.11 -11.16
N ASP A 72 -20.00 3.38 -10.21
CA ASP A 72 -19.27 2.79 -9.09
C ASP A 72 -18.41 1.60 -9.58
N GLY A 73 -17.09 1.81 -9.62
CA GLY A 73 -16.13 0.82 -10.10
C GLY A 73 -16.00 -0.42 -9.21
N ASP A 74 -16.19 -0.28 -7.90
CA ASP A 74 -16.14 -1.41 -6.96
C ASP A 74 -17.40 -2.27 -7.10
N ALA A 75 -18.56 -1.63 -7.26
CA ALA A 75 -19.80 -2.33 -7.56
C ALA A 75 -19.73 -3.05 -8.91
N ALA A 76 -19.18 -2.42 -9.94
CA ALA A 76 -18.94 -3.04 -11.24
C ALA A 76 -18.05 -4.28 -11.13
N GLY A 77 -16.95 -4.20 -10.36
CA GLY A 77 -16.07 -5.33 -10.10
C GLY A 77 -16.74 -6.50 -9.40
N ARG A 78 -17.51 -6.22 -8.34
CA ARG A 78 -18.26 -7.24 -7.58
C ARG A 78 -19.36 -7.88 -8.43
N LEU A 79 -20.07 -7.08 -9.23
CA LEU A 79 -21.11 -7.56 -10.13
C LEU A 79 -20.53 -8.48 -11.21
N ALA A 80 -19.46 -8.04 -11.89
CA ALA A 80 -18.82 -8.84 -12.93
C ALA A 80 -18.34 -10.20 -12.40
N GLY A 81 -17.84 -10.26 -11.16
CA GLY A 81 -17.51 -11.52 -10.49
C GLY A 81 -18.72 -12.45 -10.32
N LEU A 82 -19.82 -11.94 -9.79
CA LEU A 82 -21.05 -12.73 -9.59
C LEU A 82 -21.68 -13.19 -10.91
N LEU A 83 -21.67 -12.35 -11.94
CA LEU A 83 -22.15 -12.72 -13.27
C LEU A 83 -21.30 -13.83 -13.87
N ALA A 84 -19.98 -13.78 -13.67
CA ALA A 84 -19.08 -14.82 -14.14
C ALA A 84 -19.32 -16.17 -13.42
N GLU A 85 -19.49 -16.14 -12.10
CA GLU A 85 -19.86 -17.33 -11.30
C GLU A 85 -21.22 -17.91 -11.73
N ALA A 86 -22.18 -17.05 -12.07
CA ALA A 86 -23.49 -17.45 -12.58
C ALA A 86 -23.47 -17.91 -14.05
N GLY A 87 -22.35 -17.70 -14.77
CA GLY A 87 -22.24 -17.98 -16.20
C GLY A 87 -23.07 -17.04 -17.09
N ASP A 88 -23.46 -15.87 -16.60
CA ASP A 88 -24.27 -14.88 -17.33
C ASP A 88 -23.38 -14.08 -18.31
N ARG A 89 -23.01 -14.75 -19.40
CA ARG A 89 -22.16 -14.18 -20.46
C ARG A 89 -22.84 -13.04 -21.21
N ASP A 90 -24.17 -13.07 -21.30
CA ASP A 90 -24.92 -12.07 -22.06
C ASP A 90 -24.92 -10.72 -21.36
N GLU A 91 -25.11 -10.69 -20.03
CA GLU A 91 -24.96 -9.44 -19.28
C GLU A 91 -23.51 -8.96 -19.25
N LEU A 92 -22.54 -9.88 -19.08
CA LEU A 92 -21.12 -9.53 -19.14
C LEU A 92 -20.76 -8.88 -20.49
N ARG A 93 -21.29 -9.41 -21.60
CA ARG A 93 -21.11 -8.86 -22.95
C ARG A 93 -21.69 -7.46 -23.06
N SER A 94 -22.94 -7.28 -22.67
CA SER A 94 -23.58 -5.96 -22.71
C SER A 94 -22.84 -4.91 -21.88
N ARG A 95 -22.30 -5.28 -20.71
CA ARG A 95 -21.54 -4.38 -19.85
C ARG A 95 -20.16 -4.06 -20.41
N ALA A 96 -19.47 -5.07 -20.93
CA ALA A 96 -18.18 -4.89 -21.58
C ALA A 96 -18.30 -3.97 -22.81
N ASP A 97 -19.36 -4.13 -23.61
CA ASP A 97 -19.66 -3.27 -24.77
C ASP A 97 -20.00 -1.82 -24.36
N ALA A 98 -20.49 -1.62 -23.14
CA ALA A 98 -20.69 -0.31 -22.53
C ALA A 98 -19.42 0.29 -21.90
N GLY A 99 -18.28 -0.41 -21.96
CA GLY A 99 -16.99 0.06 -21.45
C GLY A 99 -16.63 -0.39 -20.02
N ASP A 100 -17.41 -1.30 -19.41
CA ASP A 100 -17.07 -1.88 -18.12
C ASP A 100 -15.84 -2.81 -18.23
N ARG A 101 -14.69 -2.32 -17.76
CA ARG A 101 -13.41 -3.05 -17.81
C ARG A 101 -13.45 -4.35 -16.99
N ASN A 102 -14.19 -4.39 -15.88
CA ASN A 102 -14.28 -5.59 -15.06
C ASN A 102 -15.12 -6.67 -15.78
N ALA A 103 -16.22 -6.26 -16.40
CA ALA A 103 -17.03 -7.17 -17.21
C ALA A 103 -16.24 -7.70 -18.43
N ALA A 104 -15.50 -6.83 -19.12
CA ALA A 104 -14.62 -7.22 -20.23
C ALA A 104 -13.58 -8.26 -19.81
N ALA A 105 -12.89 -8.04 -18.69
CA ALA A 105 -11.90 -8.98 -18.16
C ALA A 105 -12.52 -10.35 -17.81
N ARG A 106 -13.69 -10.37 -17.16
CA ARG A 106 -14.39 -11.60 -16.79
C ARG A 106 -14.90 -12.36 -18.01
N LEU A 107 -15.50 -11.65 -18.97
CA LEU A 107 -15.97 -12.23 -20.23
C LEU A 107 -14.81 -12.86 -21.01
N ALA A 108 -13.71 -12.13 -21.19
CA ALA A 108 -12.52 -12.64 -21.89
C ALA A 108 -11.98 -13.93 -21.24
N GLY A 109 -12.00 -14.02 -19.90
CA GLY A 109 -11.66 -15.24 -19.17
C GLY A 109 -12.59 -16.41 -19.51
N LEU A 110 -13.90 -16.21 -19.43
CA LEU A 110 -14.89 -17.26 -19.74
C LEU A 110 -14.86 -17.71 -21.21
N LEU A 111 -14.61 -16.78 -22.13
CA LEU A 111 -14.45 -17.12 -23.55
C LEU A 111 -13.18 -17.93 -23.79
N ALA A 112 -12.09 -17.60 -23.08
CA ALA A 112 -10.84 -18.35 -23.18
C ALA A 112 -11.00 -19.79 -22.65
N GLU A 113 -11.65 -19.95 -21.49
CA GLU A 113 -11.98 -21.26 -20.92
C GLU A 113 -12.89 -22.09 -21.85
N ALA A 114 -13.79 -21.43 -22.58
CA ALA A 114 -14.64 -22.07 -23.57
C ALA A 114 -13.93 -22.36 -24.91
N GLY A 115 -12.72 -21.82 -25.12
CA GLY A 115 -12.03 -21.86 -26.41
C GLY A 115 -12.70 -21.04 -27.52
N ASP A 116 -13.52 -20.05 -27.16
CA ASP A 116 -14.24 -19.20 -28.12
C ASP A 116 -13.33 -18.11 -28.70
N ARG A 117 -12.46 -18.55 -29.62
CA ARG A 117 -11.47 -17.70 -30.28
C ARG A 117 -12.10 -16.66 -31.21
N ASP A 118 -13.26 -16.97 -31.78
CA ASP A 118 -13.93 -16.09 -32.74
C ASP A 118 -14.53 -14.88 -32.01
N GLU A 119 -15.21 -15.10 -30.88
CA GLU A 119 -15.70 -13.98 -30.06
C GLU A 119 -14.52 -13.17 -29.47
N LEU A 120 -13.49 -13.85 -28.95
CA LEU A 120 -12.29 -13.15 -28.46
C LEU A 120 -11.64 -12.26 -29.54
N ARG A 121 -11.59 -12.74 -30.80
CA ARG A 121 -11.06 -11.96 -31.93
C ARG A 121 -11.93 -10.75 -32.22
N SER A 122 -13.24 -10.94 -32.34
CA SER A 122 -14.16 -9.83 -32.59
C SER A 122 -14.09 -8.76 -31.50
N ARG A 123 -13.90 -9.14 -30.24
CA ARG A 123 -13.75 -8.19 -29.12
C ARG A 123 -12.40 -7.47 -29.14
N ALA A 124 -11.32 -8.20 -29.43
CA ALA A 124 -9.99 -7.61 -29.59
C ALA A 124 -9.99 -6.55 -30.70
N ASP A 125 -10.58 -6.87 -31.86
CA ASP A 125 -10.74 -5.96 -32.99
C ASP A 125 -11.56 -4.71 -32.60
N ALA A 126 -12.51 -4.84 -31.68
CA ALA A 126 -13.35 -3.77 -31.19
C ALA A 126 -12.70 -2.87 -30.12
N GLY A 127 -11.54 -3.21 -29.56
CA GLY A 127 -10.94 -2.40 -28.49
C GLY A 127 -10.60 -3.14 -27.19
N ASP A 128 -11.02 -4.39 -27.03
CA ASP A 128 -10.94 -5.10 -25.75
C ASP A 128 -9.54 -5.70 -25.54
N GLY A 129 -8.70 -5.01 -24.77
CA GLY A 129 -7.35 -5.46 -24.44
C GLY A 129 -7.29 -6.78 -23.66
N TYR A 130 -8.31 -7.09 -22.85
CA TYR A 130 -8.37 -8.38 -22.16
C TYR A 130 -8.66 -9.52 -23.13
N ALA A 131 -9.55 -9.29 -24.10
CA ALA A 131 -9.82 -10.26 -25.15
C ALA A 131 -8.59 -10.48 -26.06
N ALA A 132 -7.90 -9.41 -26.43
CA ALA A 132 -6.65 -9.49 -27.19
C ALA A 132 -5.59 -10.33 -26.46
N TYR A 133 -5.39 -10.07 -25.16
CA TYR A 133 -4.45 -10.82 -24.32
C TYR A 133 -4.81 -12.31 -24.24
N ARG A 134 -6.08 -12.63 -23.95
CA ARG A 134 -6.54 -14.03 -23.87
C ARG A 134 -6.40 -14.76 -25.19
N LEU A 135 -6.73 -14.11 -26.30
CA LEU A 135 -6.58 -14.68 -27.63
C LEU A 135 -5.10 -14.94 -27.98
N ALA A 136 -4.22 -13.99 -27.69
CA ALA A 136 -2.78 -14.14 -27.92
C ALA A 136 -2.21 -15.32 -27.11
N GLY A 137 -2.61 -15.48 -25.85
CA GLY A 137 -2.24 -16.62 -25.01
C GLY A 137 -2.68 -17.96 -25.60
N LEU A 138 -3.96 -18.08 -26.00
CA LEU A 138 -4.49 -19.29 -26.62
C LEU A 138 -3.79 -19.65 -27.94
N LEU A 139 -3.43 -18.66 -28.75
CA LEU A 139 -2.69 -18.86 -30.00
C LEU A 139 -1.26 -19.31 -29.73
N ALA A 140 -0.60 -18.73 -28.73
CA ALA A 140 0.74 -19.16 -28.32
C ALA A 140 0.75 -20.63 -27.83
N GLU A 141 -0.27 -21.05 -27.08
CA GLU A 141 -0.40 -22.44 -26.58
C GLU A 141 -0.52 -23.47 -27.72
N VAL A 142 -1.17 -23.13 -28.84
CA VAL A 142 -1.27 -24.01 -30.01
C VAL A 142 -0.11 -23.85 -31.00
N GLY A 143 0.92 -23.07 -30.65
CA GLY A 143 2.09 -22.84 -31.49
C GLY A 143 1.90 -21.81 -32.60
N GLU A 144 0.78 -21.10 -32.62
CA GLU A 144 0.47 -20.01 -33.57
C GLU A 144 1.10 -18.67 -33.12
N ARG A 145 2.40 -18.69 -32.80
CA ARG A 145 3.13 -17.54 -32.22
C ARG A 145 3.02 -16.28 -33.09
N GLN A 146 3.11 -16.42 -34.41
CA GLN A 146 3.03 -15.28 -35.32
C GLN A 146 1.66 -14.60 -35.28
N ALA A 147 0.57 -15.39 -35.25
CA ALA A 147 -0.79 -14.84 -35.16
C ALA A 147 -1.03 -14.12 -33.83
N ALA A 148 -0.46 -14.65 -32.73
CA ALA A 148 -0.49 -13.98 -31.43
C ALA A 148 0.23 -12.62 -31.47
N LEU A 149 1.42 -12.57 -32.07
CA LEU A 149 2.18 -11.31 -32.24
C LEU A 149 1.42 -10.31 -33.13
N ASP A 150 0.82 -10.74 -34.24
CA ASP A 150 0.13 -9.84 -35.16
C ASP A 150 -1.08 -9.16 -34.50
N ILE A 151 -1.84 -9.89 -33.66
CA ILE A 151 -2.92 -9.31 -32.86
C ILE A 151 -2.35 -8.28 -31.87
N LEU A 152 -1.33 -8.65 -31.10
CA LEU A 152 -0.75 -7.74 -30.12
C LEU A 152 -0.14 -6.49 -30.77
N ARG A 153 0.52 -6.63 -31.93
CA ARG A 153 1.05 -5.51 -32.73
C ARG A 153 -0.04 -4.53 -33.10
N SER A 154 -1.10 -5.00 -33.75
CA SER A 154 -2.20 -4.13 -34.17
C SER A 154 -2.84 -3.38 -33.00
N ARG A 155 -2.88 -4.00 -31.81
CA ARG A 155 -3.46 -3.40 -30.60
C ARG A 155 -2.51 -2.40 -29.94
N ALA A 156 -1.23 -2.74 -29.83
CA ALA A 156 -0.19 -1.84 -29.34
C ALA A 156 -0.11 -0.57 -30.20
N ASP A 157 -0.16 -0.74 -31.53
CA ASP A 157 -0.13 0.38 -32.49
C ASP A 157 -1.40 1.26 -32.39
N ALA A 158 -2.50 0.72 -31.84
CA ALA A 158 -3.72 1.46 -31.52
C ALA A 158 -3.70 2.12 -30.13
N GLY A 159 -2.58 2.03 -29.39
CA GLY A 159 -2.40 2.64 -28.07
C GLY A 159 -2.84 1.75 -26.89
N ASP A 160 -3.05 0.45 -27.11
CA ASP A 160 -3.38 -0.49 -26.05
C ASP A 160 -2.12 -0.84 -25.22
N GLY A 161 -1.97 -0.20 -24.05
CA GLY A 161 -0.80 -0.38 -23.19
C GLY A 161 -0.63 -1.81 -22.65
N PHE A 162 -1.71 -2.59 -22.51
CA PHE A 162 -1.59 -4.00 -22.13
C PHE A 162 -1.04 -4.82 -23.29
N ALA A 163 -1.53 -4.59 -24.50
CA ALA A 163 -0.99 -5.25 -25.68
C ALA A 163 0.48 -4.88 -25.92
N ALA A 164 0.85 -3.61 -25.75
CA ALA A 164 2.24 -3.15 -25.85
C ALA A 164 3.17 -3.88 -24.88
N ARG A 165 2.75 -4.05 -23.61
CA ARG A 165 3.51 -4.81 -22.61
C ARG A 165 3.72 -6.26 -23.02
N GLU A 166 2.64 -6.97 -23.35
CA GLU A 166 2.70 -8.40 -23.71
C GLU A 166 3.50 -8.63 -25.00
N LEU A 167 3.38 -7.71 -25.96
CA LEU A 167 4.15 -7.74 -27.17
C LEU A 167 5.65 -7.58 -26.91
N ALA A 168 6.03 -6.59 -26.09
CA ALA A 168 7.41 -6.41 -25.69
C ALA A 168 7.98 -7.65 -24.99
N GLU A 169 7.21 -8.29 -24.11
CA GLU A 169 7.60 -9.53 -23.43
C GLU A 169 7.81 -10.69 -24.43
N LEU A 170 6.90 -10.89 -25.38
CA LEU A 170 7.02 -11.95 -26.39
C LEU A 170 8.15 -11.69 -27.40
N LEU A 171 8.40 -10.44 -27.77
CA LEU A 171 9.52 -10.06 -28.63
C LEU A 171 10.85 -10.26 -27.90
N ALA A 172 10.93 -9.90 -26.61
CA ALA A 172 12.11 -10.13 -25.80
C ALA A 172 12.44 -11.63 -25.69
N GLN A 173 11.43 -12.47 -25.40
CA GLN A 173 11.60 -13.93 -25.39
C GLN A 173 11.99 -14.51 -26.76
N ALA A 174 11.57 -13.88 -27.86
CA ALA A 174 11.97 -14.27 -29.20
C ALA A 174 13.39 -13.77 -29.56
N GLY A 175 13.96 -12.86 -28.78
CA GLY A 175 15.21 -12.16 -29.11
C GLY A 175 15.05 -11.17 -30.27
N ASP A 176 13.84 -10.69 -30.56
CA ASP A 176 13.57 -9.77 -31.67
C ASP A 176 13.95 -8.34 -31.30
N ARG A 177 15.26 -8.08 -31.30
CA ARG A 177 15.84 -6.77 -30.95
C ARG A 177 15.45 -5.68 -31.94
N ASP A 178 15.30 -6.02 -33.22
CA ASP A 178 15.02 -5.06 -34.27
C ASP A 178 13.61 -4.45 -34.09
N GLU A 179 12.60 -5.29 -33.82
CA GLU A 179 11.26 -4.80 -33.58
C GLU A 179 11.13 -4.05 -32.24
N LEU A 180 11.80 -4.54 -31.19
CA LEU A 180 11.85 -3.82 -29.92
C LEU A 180 12.49 -2.44 -30.06
N CYS A 181 13.56 -2.32 -30.87
CA CYS A 181 14.22 -1.05 -31.16
C CYS A 181 13.29 -0.08 -31.89
N ALA A 182 12.65 -0.54 -32.98
CA ALA A 182 11.71 0.29 -33.73
C ALA A 182 10.53 0.78 -32.87
N ARG A 183 10.05 -0.04 -31.94
CA ARG A 183 9.00 0.35 -30.99
C ARG A 183 9.48 1.32 -29.91
N ALA A 184 10.66 1.09 -29.36
CA ALA A 184 11.26 2.00 -28.40
C ALA A 184 11.44 3.41 -29.01
N ASP A 185 11.92 3.48 -30.25
CA ASP A 185 12.06 4.73 -31.02
C ASP A 185 10.70 5.41 -31.27
N ALA A 186 9.62 4.64 -31.36
CA ALA A 186 8.25 5.15 -31.45
C ALA A 186 7.65 5.59 -30.10
N GLY A 187 8.39 5.43 -28.99
CA GLY A 187 7.98 5.85 -27.65
C GLY A 187 7.34 4.75 -26.80
N ASP A 188 7.43 3.48 -27.20
CA ASP A 188 6.96 2.36 -26.38
C ASP A 188 7.96 2.05 -25.24
N GLY A 189 7.62 2.50 -24.02
CA GLY A 189 8.43 2.25 -22.82
C GLY A 189 8.54 0.77 -22.42
N PHE A 190 7.57 -0.08 -22.79
CA PHE A 190 7.69 -1.51 -22.57
C PHE A 190 8.73 -2.13 -23.50
N ALA A 191 8.71 -1.74 -24.78
CA ALA A 191 9.71 -2.19 -25.76
C ALA A 191 11.12 -1.70 -25.41
N ALA A 192 11.27 -0.44 -24.97
CA ALA A 192 12.56 0.09 -24.53
C ALA A 192 13.14 -0.72 -23.36
N ARG A 193 12.32 -1.08 -22.36
CA ARG A 193 12.76 -1.93 -21.25
C ARG A 193 13.10 -3.35 -21.69
N GLY A 194 12.28 -3.96 -22.54
CA GLY A 194 12.57 -5.31 -23.08
C GLY A 194 13.88 -5.36 -23.86
N LEU A 195 14.15 -4.33 -24.68
CA LEU A 195 15.41 -4.21 -25.41
C LEU A 195 16.60 -3.99 -24.47
N ALA A 196 16.45 -3.11 -23.48
CA ALA A 196 17.51 -2.84 -22.51
C ALA A 196 17.88 -4.09 -21.69
N GLU A 197 16.90 -4.92 -21.32
CA GLU A 197 17.14 -6.21 -20.65
C GLU A 197 17.94 -7.16 -21.56
N LEU A 198 17.54 -7.32 -22.83
CA LEU A 198 18.29 -8.15 -23.79
C LEU A 198 19.72 -7.66 -24.06
N LEU A 199 19.93 -6.34 -24.08
CA LEU A 199 21.26 -5.74 -24.28
C LEU A 199 22.13 -5.94 -23.03
N ALA A 200 21.56 -5.76 -21.84
CA ALA A 200 22.26 -5.99 -20.57
C ALA A 200 22.69 -7.46 -20.42
N GLU A 201 21.82 -8.41 -20.78
CA GLU A 201 22.12 -9.85 -20.76
C GLU A 201 23.26 -10.23 -21.73
N ALA A 202 23.36 -9.53 -22.86
CA ALA A 202 24.47 -9.70 -23.81
C ALA A 202 25.76 -8.96 -23.40
N GLY A 203 25.75 -8.24 -22.27
CA GLY A 203 26.89 -7.45 -21.81
C GLY A 203 27.04 -6.10 -22.52
N GLU A 204 26.07 -5.70 -23.35
CA GLU A 204 26.03 -4.43 -24.07
C GLU A 204 25.45 -3.31 -23.18
N ARG A 205 26.04 -3.12 -21.99
CA ARG A 205 25.49 -2.25 -20.94
C ARG A 205 25.31 -0.79 -21.37
N GLN A 206 26.23 -0.24 -22.16
CA GLN A 206 26.10 1.15 -22.66
C GLN A 206 24.90 1.29 -23.59
N ALA A 207 24.67 0.34 -24.50
CA ALA A 207 23.52 0.38 -25.39
C ALA A 207 22.21 0.28 -24.60
N ALA A 208 22.18 -0.55 -23.54
CA ALA A 208 21.01 -0.63 -22.65
C ALA A 208 20.73 0.71 -21.92
N ILE A 209 21.79 1.41 -21.49
CA ILE A 209 21.69 2.75 -20.90
C ILE A 209 21.11 3.73 -21.92
N ASP A 210 21.67 3.77 -23.13
CA ASP A 210 21.26 4.70 -24.19
C ASP A 210 19.78 4.55 -24.55
N ILE A 211 19.29 3.31 -24.65
CA ILE A 211 17.87 3.00 -24.94
C ILE A 211 16.93 3.52 -23.85
N LEU A 212 17.33 3.46 -22.58
CA LEU A 212 16.47 3.88 -21.46
C LEU A 212 16.52 5.39 -21.18
N CYS A 213 17.55 6.10 -21.65
CA CYS A 213 17.70 7.54 -21.40
C CYS A 213 16.49 8.36 -21.87
N ALA A 214 16.02 8.14 -23.10
CA ALA A 214 14.89 8.89 -23.66
C ALA A 214 13.58 8.68 -22.87
N PRO A 215 13.10 7.44 -22.62
CA PRO A 215 11.87 7.23 -21.84
C PRO A 215 12.01 7.70 -20.39
N ALA A 216 13.18 7.53 -19.76
CA ALA A 216 13.41 8.04 -18.40
C ALA A 216 13.29 9.58 -18.35
N ASN A 217 13.90 10.29 -19.31
CA ASN A 217 13.82 11.76 -19.40
C ASN A 217 12.40 12.25 -19.76
N ALA A 218 11.58 11.40 -20.38
CA ALA A 218 10.17 11.67 -20.64
C ALA A 218 9.26 11.40 -19.42
N GLY A 219 9.81 10.93 -18.30
CA GLY A 219 9.09 10.68 -17.06
C GLY A 219 8.58 9.25 -16.89
N ASP A 220 9.04 8.28 -17.70
CA ASP A 220 8.77 6.87 -17.44
C ASP A 220 9.54 6.41 -16.20
N TRP A 221 8.81 6.27 -15.09
CA TRP A 221 9.36 5.85 -13.80
C TRP A 221 10.03 4.48 -13.85
N ASN A 222 9.51 3.53 -14.63
CA ASN A 222 10.09 2.19 -14.73
C ASN A 222 11.39 2.22 -15.53
N ALA A 223 11.46 3.04 -16.58
CA ALA A 223 12.68 3.27 -17.33
C ALA A 223 13.74 3.92 -16.44
N ALA A 224 13.38 4.98 -15.70
CA ALA A 224 14.28 5.65 -14.75
C ALA A 224 14.82 4.69 -13.68
N TYR A 225 13.96 3.84 -13.10
CA TYR A 225 14.37 2.83 -12.13
C TYR A 225 15.41 1.84 -12.71
N ARG A 226 15.14 1.28 -13.89
CA ARG A 226 16.04 0.32 -14.54
C ARG A 226 17.37 0.97 -14.92
N LEU A 227 17.30 2.17 -15.45
CA LEU A 227 18.44 2.95 -15.90
C LEU A 227 19.36 3.35 -14.74
N ALA A 228 18.81 3.80 -13.61
CA ALA A 228 19.59 4.07 -12.40
C ALA A 228 20.33 2.81 -11.90
N GLY A 229 19.71 1.63 -12.01
CA GLY A 229 20.36 0.35 -11.72
C GLY A 229 21.56 0.07 -12.64
N LEU A 230 21.37 0.21 -13.96
CA LEU A 230 22.45 -0.03 -14.94
C LEU A 230 23.62 0.94 -14.78
N LEU A 231 23.35 2.22 -14.50
CA LEU A 231 24.40 3.20 -14.21
C LEU A 231 25.17 2.84 -12.94
N ALA A 232 24.47 2.38 -11.90
CA ALA A 232 25.12 1.99 -10.66
C ALA A 232 26.05 0.78 -10.86
N GLU A 233 25.59 -0.20 -11.63
CA GLU A 233 26.40 -1.37 -12.02
C GLU A 233 27.58 -0.99 -12.93
N ALA A 234 27.43 0.04 -13.77
CA ALA A 234 28.52 0.61 -14.54
C ALA A 234 29.49 1.46 -13.70
N GLY A 235 29.11 1.84 -12.48
CA GLY A 235 29.85 2.80 -11.66
C GLY A 235 29.82 4.23 -12.19
N ASP A 236 28.85 4.57 -13.04
CA ASP A 236 28.71 5.89 -13.65
C ASP A 236 28.06 6.88 -12.66
N ARG A 237 28.89 7.34 -11.72
CA ARG A 237 28.48 8.29 -10.68
C ARG A 237 28.17 9.68 -11.23
N ASP A 238 28.77 10.06 -12.34
CA ASP A 238 28.60 11.39 -12.91
C ASP A 238 27.21 11.54 -13.53
N GLU A 239 26.74 10.53 -14.29
CA GLU A 239 25.38 10.53 -14.82
C GLU A 239 24.34 10.34 -13.70
N LEU A 240 24.59 9.46 -12.72
CA LEU A 240 23.72 9.33 -11.55
C LEU A 240 23.59 10.67 -10.80
N ARG A 241 24.69 11.41 -10.67
CA ARG A 241 24.71 12.75 -10.05
C ARG A 241 23.87 13.73 -10.85
N ALA A 242 24.07 13.83 -12.16
CA ALA A 242 23.29 14.71 -13.02
C ALA A 242 21.78 14.42 -12.92
N ARG A 243 21.38 13.15 -12.86
CA ARG A 243 19.97 12.77 -12.73
C ARG A 243 19.38 13.01 -11.35
N ALA A 244 20.12 12.69 -10.30
CA ALA A 244 19.71 13.00 -8.93
C ALA A 244 19.47 14.51 -8.77
N ASP A 245 20.37 15.34 -9.30
CA ASP A 245 20.27 16.80 -9.26
C ASP A 245 19.09 17.32 -10.11
N ALA A 246 18.62 16.55 -11.10
CA ALA A 246 17.40 16.81 -11.87
C ALA A 246 16.11 16.29 -11.19
N GLY A 247 16.21 15.64 -10.03
CA GLY A 247 15.08 15.14 -9.25
C GLY A 247 14.71 13.67 -9.48
N ASP A 248 15.57 12.87 -10.11
CA ASP A 248 15.36 11.42 -10.21
C ASP A 248 15.70 10.74 -8.87
N TRP A 249 14.65 10.38 -8.13
CA TRP A 249 14.74 9.69 -6.85
C TRP A 249 15.45 8.34 -6.93
N ASN A 250 15.32 7.60 -8.03
CA ASN A 250 16.00 6.30 -8.19
C ASN A 250 17.51 6.51 -8.36
N ALA A 251 17.89 7.53 -9.13
CA ALA A 251 19.31 7.90 -9.30
C ALA A 251 19.92 8.39 -7.98
N ALA A 252 19.21 9.25 -7.24
CA ALA A 252 19.63 9.73 -5.92
C ALA A 252 19.90 8.57 -4.95
N SER A 253 18.96 7.63 -4.85
CA SER A 253 19.08 6.45 -3.99
C SER A 253 20.30 5.58 -4.35
N ARG A 254 20.50 5.31 -5.65
CA ARG A 254 21.64 4.52 -6.14
C ARG A 254 22.97 5.22 -5.90
N LEU A 255 23.02 6.53 -6.13
CA LEU A 255 24.21 7.34 -5.90
C LEU A 255 24.58 7.38 -4.43
N ALA A 256 23.62 7.61 -3.53
CA ALA A 256 23.84 7.60 -2.09
C ALA A 256 24.46 6.27 -1.63
N GLY A 257 23.99 5.13 -2.16
CA GLY A 257 24.59 3.82 -1.91
C GLY A 257 26.06 3.75 -2.34
N LEU A 258 26.37 4.13 -3.59
CA LEU A 258 27.74 4.11 -4.12
C LEU A 258 28.70 5.06 -3.39
N LEU A 259 28.21 6.22 -2.96
CA LEU A 259 28.99 7.15 -2.16
C LEU A 259 29.28 6.57 -0.78
N ALA A 260 28.32 5.87 -0.17
CA ALA A 260 28.52 5.23 1.12
C ALA A 260 29.56 4.10 1.04
N GLU A 261 29.48 3.26 -0.01
CA GLU A 261 30.46 2.21 -0.29
C GLU A 261 31.87 2.77 -0.53
N ALA A 262 31.97 3.96 -1.13
CA ALA A 262 33.24 4.66 -1.32
C ALA A 262 33.73 5.39 -0.07
N GLY A 263 32.89 5.55 0.96
CA GLY A 263 33.17 6.37 2.12
C GLY A 263 33.18 7.88 1.83
N ASP A 264 32.53 8.34 0.76
CA ASP A 264 32.48 9.76 0.37
C ASP A 264 31.46 10.53 1.22
N ARG A 265 31.87 10.85 2.45
CA ARG A 265 31.04 11.57 3.41
C ARG A 265 30.80 13.02 3.01
N ASP A 266 31.71 13.63 2.27
CA ASP A 266 31.61 15.04 1.89
C ASP A 266 30.50 15.25 0.86
N GLU A 267 30.43 14.37 -0.15
CA GLU A 267 29.35 14.43 -1.12
C GLU A 267 28.00 14.01 -0.50
N LEU A 268 27.98 12.97 0.35
CA LEU A 268 26.78 12.59 1.10
C LEU A 268 26.26 13.75 1.97
N ARG A 269 27.17 14.50 2.61
CA ARG A 269 26.83 15.69 3.41
C ARG A 269 26.16 16.76 2.56
N SER A 270 26.79 17.14 1.45
CA SER A 270 26.23 18.12 0.52
C SER A 270 24.82 17.74 0.05
N ARG A 271 24.59 16.45 -0.25
CA ARG A 271 23.29 15.95 -0.67
C ARG A 271 22.24 15.91 0.43
N ALA A 272 22.61 15.44 1.62
CA ALA A 272 21.73 15.44 2.78
C ALA A 272 21.27 16.87 3.11
N ASP A 273 22.20 17.83 3.06
CA ASP A 273 21.92 19.26 3.31
C ASP A 273 21.01 19.86 2.22
N ALA A 274 21.00 19.29 1.01
CA ALA A 274 20.08 19.63 -0.07
C ALA A 274 18.71 18.92 0.02
N GLY A 275 18.50 18.04 1.02
CA GLY A 275 17.25 17.34 1.27
C GLY A 275 17.15 15.93 0.66
N ASP A 276 18.25 15.35 0.19
CA ASP A 276 18.28 13.94 -0.24
C ASP A 276 18.19 13.03 0.98
N TRP A 277 17.05 12.36 1.12
CA TRP A 277 16.74 11.48 2.25
C TRP A 277 17.62 10.22 2.30
N ASP A 278 17.94 9.63 1.15
CA ASP A 278 18.79 8.44 1.09
C ASP A 278 20.24 8.82 1.44
N ALA A 279 20.73 9.97 0.97
CA ALA A 279 22.04 10.48 1.36
C ALA A 279 22.12 10.75 2.87
N ALA A 280 21.11 11.39 3.46
CA ALA A 280 21.01 11.61 4.90
C ALA A 280 21.06 10.29 5.69
N ALA A 281 20.31 9.28 5.25
CA ALA A 281 20.31 7.96 5.87
C ALA A 281 21.69 7.28 5.81
N ARG A 282 22.34 7.29 4.64
CA ARG A 282 23.68 6.69 4.45
C ARG A 282 24.74 7.41 5.26
N LEU A 283 24.67 8.73 5.32
CA LEU A 283 25.61 9.54 6.08
C LEU A 283 25.47 9.31 7.58
N ALA A 284 24.25 9.29 8.11
CA ALA A 284 23.99 9.02 9.52
C ALA A 284 24.60 7.68 9.94
N GLY A 285 24.42 6.61 9.13
CA GLY A 285 25.04 5.31 9.40
C GLY A 285 26.56 5.36 9.41
N LEU A 286 27.19 6.02 8.43
CA LEU A 286 28.66 6.16 8.39
C LEU A 286 29.23 6.97 9.55
N LEU A 287 28.52 8.01 10.00
CA LEU A 287 28.91 8.78 11.18
C LEU A 287 28.78 7.94 12.44
N ALA A 288 27.72 7.13 12.54
CA ALA A 288 27.51 6.23 13.66
C ALA A 288 28.63 5.18 13.77
N GLU A 289 29.00 4.56 12.65
CA GLU A 289 30.12 3.61 12.56
C GLU A 289 31.47 4.24 12.93
N ALA A 290 31.68 5.52 12.60
CA ALA A 290 32.87 6.26 13.03
C ALA A 290 32.80 6.78 14.46
N GLY A 291 31.63 6.72 15.11
CA GLY A 291 31.40 7.31 16.43
C GLY A 291 31.41 8.85 16.42
N ASP A 292 31.12 9.48 15.29
CA ASP A 292 31.10 10.95 15.14
C ASP A 292 29.80 11.54 15.72
N ARG A 293 29.77 11.60 17.05
CA ARG A 293 28.59 12.08 17.81
C ARG A 293 28.32 13.56 17.60
N ASP A 294 29.37 14.36 17.42
CA ASP A 294 29.23 15.81 17.28
C ASP A 294 28.50 16.15 15.99
N GLU A 295 28.86 15.51 14.87
CA GLU A 295 28.17 15.72 13.59
C GLU A 295 26.75 15.14 13.61
N LEU A 296 26.54 13.95 14.22
CA LEU A 296 25.21 13.38 14.40
C LEU A 296 24.30 14.29 15.23
N CYS A 297 24.83 14.91 16.29
CA CYS A 297 24.11 15.86 17.14
C CYS A 297 23.70 17.09 16.34
N ALA A 298 24.64 17.72 15.63
CA ALA A 298 24.35 18.88 14.80
C ALA A 298 23.26 18.60 13.74
N ARG A 299 23.29 17.42 13.11
CA ARG A 299 22.27 17.01 12.13
C ARG A 299 20.91 16.72 12.76
N ALA A 300 20.89 16.01 13.88
CA ALA A 300 19.66 15.72 14.60
C ALA A 300 18.98 17.02 15.06
N ASP A 301 19.75 18.01 15.51
CA ASP A 301 19.28 19.35 15.89
C ASP A 301 18.74 20.15 14.68
N ALA A 302 19.27 19.89 13.48
CA ALA A 302 18.75 20.43 12.23
C ALA A 302 17.50 19.70 11.72
N GLY A 303 17.05 18.64 12.40
CA GLY A 303 15.84 17.88 12.07
C GLY A 303 16.06 16.64 11.21
N ASP A 304 17.30 16.18 11.02
CA ASP A 304 17.58 14.91 10.35
C ASP A 304 17.14 13.74 11.24
N TRP A 305 16.06 13.09 10.81
CA TRP A 305 15.45 11.96 11.52
C TRP A 305 16.38 10.74 11.61
N ASN A 306 17.21 10.50 10.59
CA ASN A 306 18.13 9.37 10.58
C ASN A 306 19.30 9.64 11.53
N ALA A 307 19.82 10.86 11.56
CA ALA A 307 20.86 11.26 12.51
C ALA A 307 20.36 11.18 13.97
N ALA A 308 19.13 11.65 14.24
CA ALA A 308 18.51 11.55 15.57
C ALA A 308 18.38 10.09 16.05
N ARG A 309 18.02 9.18 15.14
CA ARG A 309 17.94 7.73 15.44
C ARG A 309 19.31 7.16 15.81
N GLU A 310 20.31 7.36 14.96
CA GLU A 310 21.66 6.84 15.16
C GLU A 310 22.33 7.42 16.41
N LEU A 311 22.12 8.72 16.67
CA LEU A 311 22.62 9.37 17.87
C LEU A 311 22.00 8.77 19.15
N ALA A 312 20.66 8.59 19.17
CA ALA A 312 19.99 8.00 20.32
C ALA A 312 20.50 6.56 20.60
N GLU A 313 20.78 5.79 19.55
CA GLU A 313 21.36 4.45 19.67
C GLU A 313 22.79 4.49 20.23
N LEU A 314 23.65 5.37 19.74
CA LEU A 314 25.01 5.53 20.25
C LEU A 314 25.04 6.00 21.71
N LEU A 315 24.19 6.95 22.08
CA LEU A 315 24.09 7.44 23.46
C LEU A 315 23.59 6.32 24.39
N ALA A 316 22.63 5.51 23.92
CA ALA A 316 22.13 4.38 24.69
C ALA A 316 23.19 3.31 24.93
N GLN A 317 23.96 2.96 23.88
CA GLN A 317 25.09 2.02 24.00
C GLN A 317 26.20 2.56 24.92
N ALA A 318 26.39 3.87 24.97
CA ALA A 318 27.34 4.52 25.86
C ALA A 318 26.85 4.63 27.31
N GLY A 319 25.55 4.41 27.55
CA GLY A 319 24.91 4.66 28.84
C GLY A 319 24.78 6.15 29.18
N ASP A 320 24.81 7.03 28.17
CA ASP A 320 24.74 8.48 28.34
C ASP A 320 23.28 8.94 28.52
N ARG A 321 22.74 8.65 29.71
CA ARG A 321 21.34 8.92 30.06
C ARG A 321 21.04 10.42 30.15
N ASP A 322 22.01 11.22 30.58
CA ASP A 322 21.83 12.65 30.78
C ASP A 322 21.61 13.33 29.42
N GLU A 323 22.41 12.98 28.41
CA GLU A 323 22.24 13.50 27.05
C GLU A 323 20.95 12.97 26.40
N LEU A 324 20.62 11.68 26.57
CA LEU A 324 19.33 11.14 26.10
C LEU A 324 18.13 11.88 26.71
N CYS A 325 18.23 12.25 27.99
CA CYS A 325 17.20 13.01 28.69
C CYS A 325 17.07 14.42 28.08
N ALA A 326 18.19 15.12 27.92
CA ALA A 326 18.20 16.45 27.30
C ALA A 326 17.58 16.44 25.89
N ARG A 327 17.91 15.44 25.06
CA ARG A 327 17.32 15.29 23.72
C ARG A 327 15.84 14.94 23.75
N ALA A 328 15.41 14.07 24.67
CA ALA A 328 14.00 13.74 24.84
C ALA A 328 13.17 14.98 25.24
N ASP A 329 13.71 15.80 26.15
CA ASP A 329 13.11 17.07 26.57
C ASP A 329 13.05 18.10 25.42
N ALA A 330 14.04 18.11 24.53
CA ALA A 330 14.04 18.91 23.30
C ALA A 330 13.06 18.39 22.24
N GLY A 331 12.49 17.20 22.45
CA GLY A 331 11.46 16.63 21.61
C GLY A 331 11.92 15.58 20.61
N ASP A 332 13.12 15.03 20.79
CA ASP A 332 13.60 13.89 20.02
C ASP A 332 12.85 12.60 20.40
N ARG A 333 12.12 12.03 19.43
CA ARG A 333 11.30 10.83 19.62
C ARG A 333 12.16 9.57 19.83
N HIS A 334 13.30 9.48 19.16
CA HIS A 334 14.19 8.32 19.29
C HIS A 334 14.89 8.33 20.64
N ALA A 335 15.33 9.51 21.09
CA ALA A 335 15.89 9.67 22.43
C ALA A 335 14.87 9.31 23.52
N THR A 336 13.62 9.76 23.38
CA THR A 336 12.52 9.39 24.29
C THR A 336 12.38 7.88 24.40
N TYR A 337 12.36 7.18 23.26
CA TYR A 337 12.17 5.73 23.21
C TYR A 337 13.35 4.99 23.86
N ARG A 338 14.59 5.33 23.47
CA ARG A 338 15.79 4.70 24.02
C ARG A 338 15.97 4.95 25.52
N LEU A 339 15.66 6.16 25.99
CA LEU A 339 15.69 6.46 27.42
C LEU A 339 14.66 5.65 28.20
N ALA A 340 13.43 5.51 27.69
CA ALA A 340 12.39 4.71 28.34
C ALA A 340 12.77 3.22 28.40
N GLU A 341 13.40 2.67 27.36
CA GLU A 341 13.94 1.31 27.36
C GLU A 341 15.02 1.13 28.45
N LEU A 342 16.03 2.01 28.50
CA LEU A 342 17.11 1.93 29.49
C LEU A 342 16.61 2.07 30.94
N LEU A 343 15.62 2.92 31.18
CA LEU A 343 15.00 3.07 32.49
C LEU A 343 14.20 1.82 32.87
N ALA A 344 13.47 1.23 31.93
CA ALA A 344 12.74 -0.02 32.17
C ALA A 344 13.69 -1.19 32.47
N GLU A 345 14.79 -1.32 31.73
CA GLU A 345 15.84 -2.33 31.95
C GLU A 345 16.54 -2.17 33.30
N ALA A 346 16.75 -0.93 33.75
CA ALA A 346 17.30 -0.64 35.06
C ALA A 346 16.31 -0.81 36.23
N GLY A 347 15.06 -1.22 35.94
CA GLY A 347 14.01 -1.36 36.94
C GLY A 347 13.37 -0.04 37.39
N GLU A 348 13.74 1.08 36.77
CA GLU A 348 13.21 2.42 37.01
C GLU A 348 11.89 2.65 36.25
N ARG A 349 10.97 1.69 36.37
CA ARG A 349 9.73 1.63 35.57
C ARG A 349 8.86 2.88 35.74
N GLN A 350 8.85 3.50 36.91
CA GLN A 350 8.08 4.72 37.14
C GLN A 350 8.61 5.90 36.32
N ALA A 351 9.93 6.05 36.26
CA ALA A 351 10.57 7.11 35.47
C ALA A 351 10.32 6.93 33.97
N ALA A 352 10.39 5.68 33.48
CA ALA A 352 10.05 5.36 32.09
C ALA A 352 8.59 5.75 31.75
N ILE A 353 7.65 5.45 32.65
CA ILE A 353 6.24 5.85 32.51
C ILE A 353 6.09 7.38 32.50
N ASP A 354 6.80 8.09 33.37
CA ASP A 354 6.64 9.54 33.50
C ASP A 354 7.13 10.28 32.24
N ILE A 355 8.23 9.84 31.64
CA ILE A 355 8.76 10.40 30.38
C ILE A 355 7.80 10.11 29.22
N LEU A 356 7.34 8.87 29.06
CA LEU A 356 6.42 8.51 27.99
C LEU A 356 5.07 9.21 28.14
N ARG A 357 4.58 9.40 29.37
CA ARG A 357 3.34 10.15 29.65
C ARG A 357 3.45 11.58 29.15
N ALA A 358 4.51 12.30 29.53
CA ALA A 358 4.70 13.68 29.11
C ALA A 358 4.65 13.83 27.57
N ARG A 359 5.20 12.86 26.84
CA ARG A 359 5.25 12.88 25.37
C ARG A 359 3.92 12.44 24.74
N ALA A 360 3.30 11.39 25.26
CA ALA A 360 1.97 10.95 24.82
C ALA A 360 0.91 12.06 25.01
N ASP A 361 1.02 12.85 26.08
CA ASP A 361 0.14 14.00 26.35
C ASP A 361 0.34 15.15 25.35
N THR A 362 1.48 15.21 24.65
CA THR A 362 1.71 16.13 23.52
C THR A 362 1.27 15.55 22.16
N GLY A 363 0.68 14.35 22.13
CA GLY A 363 0.14 13.72 20.93
C GLY A 363 1.11 12.78 20.20
N ASP A 364 2.23 12.39 20.81
CA ASP A 364 3.13 11.39 20.25
C ASP A 364 2.50 9.98 20.35
N ARG A 365 2.04 9.45 19.20
CA ARG A 365 1.38 8.13 19.12
C ARG A 365 2.30 6.97 19.51
N ASN A 366 3.60 7.06 19.22
CA ASN A 366 4.54 6.00 19.56
C ASN A 366 4.82 5.98 21.07
N ALA A 367 4.91 7.15 21.69
CA ALA A 367 5.00 7.27 23.13
C ALA A 367 3.72 6.75 23.82
N ALA A 368 2.55 7.00 23.24
CA ALA A 368 1.26 6.51 23.74
C ALA A 368 1.17 4.97 23.73
N ASP A 369 1.56 4.32 22.64
CA ASP A 369 1.61 2.85 22.56
C ASP A 369 2.56 2.25 23.61
N ARG A 370 3.79 2.76 23.69
CA ARG A 370 4.77 2.25 24.66
C ARG A 370 4.36 2.53 26.11
N LEU A 371 3.73 3.68 26.37
CA LEU A 371 3.14 3.99 27.67
C LEU A 371 2.05 2.99 28.03
N ALA A 372 1.12 2.70 27.12
CA ALA A 372 0.04 1.77 27.34
C ALA A 372 0.57 0.38 27.73
N GLU A 373 1.62 -0.10 27.06
CA GLU A 373 2.30 -1.35 27.41
C GLU A 373 2.91 -1.32 28.83
N LEU A 374 3.66 -0.26 29.18
CA LEU A 374 4.27 -0.15 30.49
C LEU A 374 3.25 0.02 31.62
N LEU A 375 2.17 0.78 31.39
CA LEU A 375 1.06 0.90 32.34
C LEU A 375 0.37 -0.45 32.56
N ALA A 376 0.21 -1.25 31.50
CA ALA A 376 -0.37 -2.57 31.58
C ALA A 376 0.50 -3.51 32.43
N GLN A 377 1.80 -3.54 32.17
CA GLN A 377 2.78 -4.32 32.93
C GLN A 377 2.88 -3.86 34.40
N ALA A 378 2.71 -2.56 34.65
CA ALA A 378 2.68 -1.99 36.00
C ALA A 378 1.35 -2.20 36.74
N GLY A 379 0.33 -2.77 36.08
CA GLY A 379 -1.00 -2.94 36.64
C GLY A 379 -1.77 -1.64 36.86
N LYS A 380 -1.36 -0.54 36.22
CA LYS A 380 -1.98 0.79 36.35
C LYS A 380 -3.26 0.92 35.51
N ARG A 381 -4.23 0.05 35.81
CA ARG A 381 -5.50 -0.09 35.06
C ARG A 381 -6.35 1.18 35.06
N ASP A 382 -6.32 1.95 36.13
CA ASP A 382 -7.10 3.19 36.23
C ASP A 382 -6.56 4.29 35.33
N GLU A 383 -5.23 4.35 35.16
CA GLU A 383 -4.58 5.28 34.24
C GLU A 383 -4.83 4.87 32.78
N LEU A 384 -4.71 3.57 32.46
CA LEU A 384 -5.09 3.04 31.14
C LEU A 384 -6.54 3.38 30.78
N ARG A 385 -7.46 3.25 31.74
CA ARG A 385 -8.86 3.62 31.56
C ARG A 385 -9.03 5.11 31.25
N ALA A 386 -8.40 5.97 32.04
CA ALA A 386 -8.50 7.41 31.82
C ALA A 386 -7.97 7.83 30.43
N ARG A 387 -6.90 7.19 29.94
CA ARG A 387 -6.37 7.45 28.59
C ARG A 387 -7.30 6.91 27.49
N ALA A 388 -7.84 5.72 27.65
CA ALA A 388 -8.81 5.15 26.72
C ALA A 388 -10.07 6.02 26.61
N ASP A 389 -10.58 6.53 27.75
CA ASP A 389 -11.72 7.46 27.79
C ASP A 389 -11.41 8.80 27.11
N ALA A 390 -10.12 9.19 27.04
CA ALA A 390 -9.64 10.37 26.32
C ALA A 390 -9.37 10.12 24.82
N GLY A 391 -9.58 8.89 24.32
CA GLY A 391 -9.43 8.52 22.91
C GLY A 391 -8.08 7.91 22.53
N ASP A 392 -7.26 7.49 23.50
CA ASP A 392 -6.02 6.75 23.25
C ASP A 392 -6.34 5.28 22.87
N GLU A 393 -6.29 4.99 21.56
CA GLU A 393 -6.60 3.67 20.98
C GLU A 393 -5.71 2.56 21.58
N TYR A 394 -4.42 2.82 21.79
CA TYR A 394 -3.49 1.84 22.34
C TYR A 394 -3.81 1.51 23.80
N ALA A 395 -4.18 2.52 24.59
CA ALA A 395 -4.62 2.30 25.97
C ALA A 395 -5.91 1.47 26.05
N ALA A 396 -6.84 1.68 25.10
CA ALA A 396 -8.07 0.89 25.00
C ALA A 396 -7.78 -0.58 24.70
N ASP A 397 -6.90 -0.85 23.73
CA ASP A 397 -6.50 -2.22 23.35
C ASP A 397 -5.83 -2.96 24.52
N ARG A 398 -4.85 -2.33 25.18
CA ARG A 398 -4.15 -2.93 26.33
C ARG A 398 -5.05 -3.15 27.54
N LEU A 399 -6.02 -2.26 27.77
CA LEU A 399 -7.01 -2.45 28.84
C LEU A 399 -7.94 -3.63 28.54
N ALA A 400 -8.35 -3.80 27.28
CA ALA A 400 -9.17 -4.94 26.85
C ALA A 400 -8.45 -6.28 27.06
N GLU A 401 -7.17 -6.36 26.68
CA GLU A 401 -6.32 -7.55 26.89
C GLU A 401 -6.23 -7.92 28.39
N LEU A 402 -5.98 -6.94 29.26
CA LEU A 402 -5.87 -7.17 30.70
C LEU A 402 -7.18 -7.60 31.37
N LEU A 403 -8.31 -7.04 30.94
CA LEU A 403 -9.63 -7.40 31.46
C LEU A 403 -10.03 -8.81 31.02
N ALA A 404 -9.74 -9.17 29.76
CA ALA A 404 -9.93 -10.53 29.25
C ALA A 404 -9.09 -11.57 30.03
N ALA A 405 -7.82 -11.27 30.30
CA ALA A 405 -6.93 -12.16 31.04
C ALA A 405 -7.31 -12.34 32.53
N ALA A 406 -7.96 -11.34 33.14
CA ALA A 406 -8.38 -11.38 34.54
C ALA A 406 -9.70 -12.13 34.78
N GLY A 407 -10.39 -12.59 33.72
CA GLY A 407 -11.74 -13.16 33.84
C GLY A 407 -12.74 -12.18 34.45
N ASP A 408 -12.46 -10.87 34.34
CA ASP A 408 -13.22 -9.82 35.03
C ASP A 408 -14.44 -9.46 34.17
N ASP A 409 -15.63 -9.86 34.64
CA ASP A 409 -16.95 -9.59 34.03
C ASP A 409 -17.28 -8.09 33.85
N ARG A 410 -16.38 -7.19 34.27
CA ARG A 410 -16.43 -5.73 34.02
C ARG A 410 -16.20 -5.33 32.56
N LEU A 411 -15.94 -6.27 31.66
CA LEU A 411 -16.15 -6.08 30.21
C LEU A 411 -17.54 -5.48 29.91
N ARG A 412 -18.53 -5.67 30.81
CA ARG A 412 -19.88 -5.07 30.74
C ARG A 412 -19.92 -3.55 30.81
N ARG A 413 -18.90 -2.88 31.38
CA ARG A 413 -18.85 -1.40 31.46
C ARG A 413 -18.38 -0.76 30.16
N PHE A 414 -17.64 -1.51 29.35
CA PHE A 414 -17.25 -1.13 27.98
C PHE A 414 -18.23 -1.68 26.94
N GLY A 415 -19.01 -2.72 27.24
CA GLY A 415 -20.16 -3.19 26.45
C GLY A 415 -20.14 -4.64 25.96
N PHE A 416 -19.32 -5.52 26.53
CA PHE A 416 -19.29 -6.96 26.20
C PHE A 416 -19.35 -7.85 27.47
N ASP A 417 -20.04 -8.98 27.45
CA ASP A 417 -19.87 -10.04 28.46
C ASP A 417 -18.76 -11.06 28.07
N ALA A 418 -18.43 -12.01 28.96
CA ALA A 418 -17.42 -13.07 28.74
C ALA A 418 -17.66 -13.98 27.52
N HIS A 419 -18.76 -13.76 26.78
CA HIS A 419 -19.13 -14.46 25.55
C HIS A 419 -19.35 -13.50 24.36
N GLY A 420 -18.98 -12.22 24.50
CA GLY A 420 -19.04 -11.24 23.43
C GLY A 420 -20.43 -10.67 23.13
N ARG A 421 -21.38 -10.63 24.08
CA ARG A 421 -22.72 -10.04 23.90
C ARG A 421 -22.89 -8.68 24.60
N ILE A 422 -23.72 -7.79 24.04
CA ILE A 422 -24.10 -6.48 24.65
C ILE A 422 -24.95 -6.74 25.89
N ALA A 423 -24.59 -6.15 27.03
CA ALA A 423 -25.41 -6.17 28.24
C ALA A 423 -26.48 -5.05 28.23
N ASP A 424 -27.72 -5.39 28.60
CA ASP A 424 -28.82 -4.43 28.73
C ASP A 424 -28.68 -3.60 30.02
N ALA A 425 -28.31 -2.32 29.84
CA ALA A 425 -28.36 -1.18 30.78
C ALA A 425 -27.29 -1.07 31.90
N PRO A 426 -26.94 0.17 32.35
CA PRO A 426 -25.90 0.41 33.35
C PRO A 426 -26.45 0.26 34.77
N THR A 427 -25.83 -0.59 35.58
CA THR A 427 -26.00 -0.59 37.05
C THR A 427 -24.85 0.18 37.69
N TRP A 428 -25.20 1.26 38.39
CA TRP A 428 -24.33 2.03 39.28
C TRP A 428 -23.90 1.22 40.50
#